data_AF-A0A7V4SMC7-F1
#
_entry.id   AF-A0A7V4SMC7-F1
#
_cell.length_a   1.000
_cell.length_b   1.000
_cell.length_c   1.000
_cell.angle_alpha   90.00
_cell.angle_beta   90.00
_cell.angle_gamma   90.00
#
_symmetry.space_group_name_H-M   'P 1'
#
loop_
_entity.id
_entity.type
_entity.pdbx_description
1 polymer ?
#
loop_
_entity_poly.entity_id
_entity_poly.type
_entity_poly.pdbx_seq_one_letter_code
_entity_poly.pdbx_strand_id
1 'polypeptide(L)'
;MAPNPQRRAAWIWLSISFVGLALLFLPPIAGIDGMNGGFALQFISIALIIPAGIVGAYLYFRRARVLDRIRNGTGLLARWSYDPVEWARYTEAEVVRDRSWKIGLFWIISGWSLFFGVLFLIFDRKAGFAVFLVMLGLIALVGATAALSIWLPYRRNRRGSGEALIHPEGVFLNGALHAWGVGGATLDEVLLHREEGLILSFSYSFPAKGGRDSRTVNVPVPLGKEEEADRVVRHFRGE
;
A
#
# COMPACT_ATOMS: atom_id res chain seq x y z
N MET A 1 -12.12 20.13 7.76
CA MET A 1 -11.06 19.23 7.24
C MET A 1 -11.51 17.79 7.35
N ALA A 2 -11.29 16.96 6.33
CA ALA A 2 -11.65 15.55 6.40
C ALA A 2 -10.79 14.82 7.46
N PRO A 3 -11.38 13.89 8.23
CA PRO A 3 -10.67 13.17 9.29
C PRO A 3 -9.46 12.40 8.73
N ASN A 4 -8.41 12.24 9.54
CA ASN A 4 -7.20 11.53 9.13
C ASN A 4 -7.49 10.03 8.94
N PRO A 5 -7.43 9.50 7.69
CA PRO A 5 -7.77 8.10 7.43
C PRO A 5 -6.78 7.12 8.06
N GLN A 6 -5.51 7.51 8.23
CA GLN A 6 -4.50 6.68 8.89
C GLN A 6 -4.80 6.53 10.37
N ARG A 7 -5.32 7.58 11.02
CA ARG A 7 -5.76 7.52 12.43
C ARG A 7 -6.97 6.62 12.61
N ARG A 8 -7.93 6.67 11.69
CA ARG A 8 -9.07 5.73 11.68
C ARG A 8 -8.59 4.29 11.52
N ALA A 9 -7.67 4.03 10.61
CA ALA A 9 -7.08 2.70 10.44
C ALA A 9 -6.37 2.23 11.71
N ALA A 10 -5.63 3.09 12.41
CA ALA A 10 -4.98 2.75 13.68
C ALA A 10 -6.00 2.27 14.74
N TRP A 11 -7.14 2.95 14.86
CA TRP A 11 -8.21 2.54 15.77
C TRP A 11 -8.88 1.23 15.37
N ILE A 12 -9.04 0.98 14.06
CA ILE A 12 -9.56 -0.31 13.57
C ILE A 12 -8.61 -1.43 13.98
N TRP A 13 -7.30 -1.28 13.75
CA TRP A 13 -6.32 -2.28 14.18
C TRP A 13 -6.31 -2.49 15.70
N LEU A 14 -6.40 -1.41 16.48
CA LEU A 14 -6.50 -1.53 17.93
C LEU A 14 -7.77 -2.28 18.37
N SER A 15 -8.89 -2.07 17.68
CA SER A 15 -10.14 -2.78 17.93
C SER A 15 -10.00 -4.28 17.61
N ILE A 16 -9.29 -4.64 16.54
CA ILE A 16 -8.96 -6.03 16.22
C ILE A 16 -8.15 -6.69 17.35
N SER A 17 -7.23 -5.95 17.98
CA SER A 17 -6.49 -6.44 19.14
C SER A 17 -7.40 -6.81 20.30
N PHE A 18 -8.42 -5.98 20.57
CA PHE A 18 -9.43 -6.27 21.60
C PHE A 18 -10.27 -7.50 21.26
N VAL A 19 -10.65 -7.69 20.00
CA VAL A 19 -11.34 -8.91 19.55
C VAL A 19 -10.45 -10.14 19.75
N GLY A 20 -9.16 -10.03 19.40
CA GLY A 20 -8.18 -11.08 19.68
C GLY A 20 -8.07 -11.40 21.17
N LEU A 21 -8.07 -10.38 22.03
CA LEU A 21 -8.03 -10.57 23.49
C LEU A 21 -9.28 -11.31 24.00
N ALA A 22 -10.47 -10.97 23.51
CA ALA A 22 -11.71 -11.67 23.85
C ALA A 22 -11.66 -13.14 23.40
N LEU A 23 -11.17 -13.41 22.18
CA LEU A 23 -11.02 -14.76 21.65
C LEU A 23 -9.98 -15.60 22.41
N LEU A 24 -8.95 -14.97 22.98
CA LEU A 24 -7.92 -15.67 23.76
C LEU A 24 -8.51 -16.30 25.02
N PHE A 25 -9.41 -15.58 25.70
CA PHE A 25 -10.06 -16.04 26.93
C PHE A 25 -11.37 -16.79 26.69
N LEU A 26 -11.88 -16.82 25.46
CA LEU A 26 -13.12 -17.51 25.13
C LEU A 26 -13.06 -19.02 25.43
N PRO A 27 -12.02 -19.80 25.03
CA PRO A 27 -11.98 -21.23 25.31
C PRO A 27 -12.04 -21.61 26.81
N PRO A 28 -11.22 -21.02 27.71
CA PRO A 28 -11.31 -21.36 29.14
C PRO A 28 -12.63 -20.93 29.78
N ILE A 29 -13.25 -19.83 29.32
CA ILE A 29 -14.55 -19.37 29.85
C ILE A 29 -15.69 -20.28 29.36
N ALA A 30 -15.65 -20.71 28.10
CA ALA A 30 -16.68 -21.55 27.50
C ALA A 30 -16.47 -23.05 27.76
N GLY A 31 -15.41 -23.44 28.47
CA GLY A 31 -15.09 -24.85 28.74
C GLY A 31 -14.68 -25.64 27.50
N ILE A 32 -14.16 -24.97 26.46
CA ILE A 32 -13.71 -25.63 25.23
C ILE A 32 -12.34 -26.26 25.50
N ASP A 33 -12.27 -27.58 25.34
CA ASP A 33 -11.02 -28.33 25.41
C ASP A 33 -10.01 -27.79 24.38
N GLY A 34 -8.75 -27.63 24.81
CA GLY A 34 -7.65 -27.20 23.94
C GLY A 34 -7.52 -28.04 22.67
N MET A 35 -7.64 -29.36 22.78
CA MET A 35 -7.55 -30.30 21.66
C MET A 35 -8.80 -30.27 20.76
N ASN A 36 -9.93 -29.81 21.28
CA ASN A 36 -11.17 -29.61 20.52
C ASN A 36 -11.29 -28.19 19.95
N GLY A 37 -10.17 -27.65 19.45
CA GLY A 37 -10.10 -26.34 18.81
C GLY A 37 -9.81 -25.15 19.73
N GLY A 38 -9.78 -25.34 21.06
CA GLY A 38 -9.41 -24.29 22.01
C GLY A 38 -8.00 -23.71 21.75
N PHE A 39 -7.01 -24.57 21.45
CA PHE A 39 -5.67 -24.12 21.11
C PHE A 39 -5.61 -23.38 19.76
N ALA A 40 -6.40 -23.80 18.77
CA ALA A 40 -6.46 -23.12 17.48
C ALA A 40 -7.02 -21.69 17.62
N LEU A 41 -8.06 -21.53 18.45
CA LEU A 41 -8.61 -20.21 18.78
C LEU A 41 -7.59 -19.32 19.49
N GLN A 42 -6.85 -19.86 20.47
CA GLN A 42 -5.80 -19.12 21.16
C GLN A 42 -4.66 -18.71 20.22
N PHE A 43 -4.25 -19.58 19.30
CA PHE A 43 -3.23 -19.27 18.30
C PHE A 43 -3.65 -18.11 17.39
N ILE A 44 -4.87 -18.16 16.83
CA ILE A 44 -5.43 -17.07 16.02
C ILE A 44 -5.51 -15.78 16.83
N SER A 45 -5.92 -15.87 18.09
CA SER A 45 -6.04 -14.74 19.00
C SER A 45 -4.71 -14.01 19.18
N ILE A 46 -3.62 -14.73 19.39
CA ILE A 46 -2.28 -14.15 19.52
C ILE A 46 -1.87 -13.41 18.24
N ALA A 47 -2.15 -14.00 17.06
CA ALA A 47 -1.91 -13.36 15.78
C ALA A 47 -2.76 -12.08 15.58
N LEU A 48 -3.99 -12.05 16.10
CA LEU A 48 -4.83 -10.85 16.06
C LEU A 48 -4.35 -9.77 17.04
N ILE A 49 -3.88 -10.15 18.22
CA ILE A 49 -3.44 -9.19 19.25
C ILE A 49 -2.15 -8.49 18.82
N ILE A 50 -1.11 -9.26 18.50
CA ILE A 50 0.26 -8.73 18.39
C ILE A 50 0.53 -8.19 16.98
N PRO A 51 0.71 -9.03 15.93
CA PRO A 51 1.11 -8.52 14.62
C PRO A 51 0.00 -7.73 13.91
N ALA A 52 -1.26 -8.17 13.99
CA ALA A 52 -2.36 -7.42 13.40
C ALA A 52 -2.72 -6.18 14.24
N GLY A 53 -2.99 -6.37 15.53
CA GLY A 53 -3.50 -5.32 16.39
C GLY A 53 -2.46 -4.28 16.81
N ILE A 54 -1.54 -4.67 17.69
CA ILE A 54 -0.58 -3.74 18.32
C ILE A 54 0.40 -3.17 17.28
N VAL A 55 1.05 -4.04 16.50
CA VAL A 55 2.02 -3.61 15.50
C VAL A 55 1.33 -2.80 14.40
N GLY A 56 0.18 -3.26 13.90
CA GLY A 56 -0.64 -2.51 12.94
C GLY A 56 -1.03 -1.13 13.46
N ALA A 57 -1.60 -1.04 14.67
CA ALA A 57 -1.99 0.23 15.28
C ALA A 57 -0.79 1.17 15.44
N TYR A 58 0.34 0.68 15.95
CA TYR A 58 1.56 1.47 16.11
C TYR A 58 2.06 2.08 14.79
N LEU A 59 2.12 1.27 13.72
CA LEU A 59 2.52 1.73 12.40
C LEU A 59 1.57 2.82 11.86
N TYR A 60 0.26 2.59 11.96
CA TYR A 60 -0.74 3.55 11.47
C TYR A 60 -0.82 4.82 12.31
N PHE A 61 -0.58 4.76 13.63
CA PHE A 61 -0.45 5.96 14.47
C PHE A 61 0.75 6.81 14.07
N ARG A 62 1.90 6.20 13.81
CA ARG A 62 3.08 6.95 13.32
C ARG A 62 2.81 7.58 11.96
N ARG A 63 2.24 6.83 11.01
CA ARG A 63 1.83 7.38 9.70
C ARG A 63 0.81 8.52 9.84
N ALA A 64 -0.12 8.41 10.80
CA ALA A 64 -1.10 9.44 11.07
C ALA A 64 -0.43 10.75 11.54
N ARG A 65 0.57 10.68 12.43
CA ARG A 65 1.30 11.88 12.89
C ARG A 65 2.06 12.56 11.74
N VAL A 66 2.66 11.79 10.84
CA VAL A 66 3.31 12.34 9.64
C VAL A 66 2.28 13.06 8.77
N LEU A 67 1.14 12.44 8.51
CA LEU A 67 0.07 13.07 7.73
C LEU A 67 -0.50 14.32 8.39
N ASP A 68 -0.64 14.32 9.72
CA ASP A 68 -1.12 15.49 10.48
C ASP A 68 -0.13 16.66 10.34
N ARG A 69 1.18 16.41 10.46
CA ARG A 69 2.22 17.44 10.24
C ARG A 69 2.18 18.01 8.82
N ILE A 70 2.13 17.13 7.83
CA ILE A 70 2.04 17.52 6.41
C ILE A 70 0.80 18.39 6.15
N ARG A 71 -0.37 17.97 6.65
CA ARG A 71 -1.62 18.71 6.45
C ARG A 71 -1.66 20.05 7.18
N ASN A 72 -1.04 20.12 8.36
CA ASN A 72 -0.96 21.35 9.16
C ASN A 72 0.11 22.32 8.64
N GLY A 73 0.89 21.93 7.63
CA GLY A 73 1.94 22.77 7.04
C GLY A 73 3.22 22.85 7.88
N THR A 74 3.35 22.05 8.92
CA THR A 74 4.51 22.10 9.82
C THR A 74 5.72 21.45 9.15
N GLY A 75 6.77 22.22 8.87
CA GLY A 75 8.01 21.72 8.27
C GLY A 75 7.88 21.28 6.81
N LEU A 76 6.92 21.83 6.06
CA LEU A 76 6.83 21.57 4.63
C LEU A 76 8.02 22.17 3.88
N LEU A 77 8.59 21.40 2.96
CA LEU A 77 9.61 21.86 2.02
C LEU A 77 8.97 22.56 0.82
N ALA A 78 7.83 22.04 0.35
CA ALA A 78 7.08 22.61 -0.75
C ALA A 78 5.60 22.21 -0.69
N ARG A 79 4.74 23.08 -1.24
CA ARG A 79 3.31 22.84 -1.48
C ARG A 79 3.01 23.23 -2.92
N TRP A 80 2.54 22.27 -3.70
CA TRP A 80 2.18 22.44 -5.09
C TRP A 80 0.73 22.08 -5.32
N SER A 81 0.07 22.89 -6.16
CA SER A 81 -1.27 22.66 -6.68
C SER A 81 -1.19 22.67 -8.20
N TYR A 82 -1.80 21.69 -8.85
CA TYR A 82 -1.75 21.54 -10.30
C TYR A 82 -3.03 22.01 -10.96
N ASP A 83 -2.92 22.43 -12.22
CA ASP A 83 -4.10 22.59 -13.05
C ASP A 83 -4.74 21.20 -13.33
N PRO A 84 -6.08 21.07 -13.33
CA PRO A 84 -6.75 19.80 -13.59
C PRO A 84 -6.36 19.15 -14.92
N VAL A 85 -6.04 19.94 -15.96
CA VAL A 85 -5.64 19.43 -17.28
C VAL A 85 -4.22 18.84 -17.23
N GLU A 86 -3.30 19.53 -16.57
CA GLU A 86 -1.93 19.05 -16.35
C GLU A 86 -1.92 17.78 -15.51
N TRP A 87 -2.73 17.75 -14.44
CA TRP A 87 -2.86 16.60 -13.56
C TRP A 87 -3.48 15.37 -14.23
N ALA A 88 -4.44 15.57 -15.13
CA ALA A 88 -5.05 14.48 -15.90
C ALA A 88 -4.02 13.80 -16.82
N ARG A 89 -3.19 14.57 -17.53
CA ARG A 89 -2.13 14.03 -18.40
C ARG A 89 -1.11 13.21 -17.60
N TYR A 90 -0.68 13.71 -16.46
CA TYR A 90 0.22 12.97 -15.56
C TYR A 90 -0.42 11.66 -15.08
N THR A 91 -1.68 11.70 -14.63
CA THR A 91 -2.39 10.53 -14.12
C THR A 91 -2.52 9.42 -15.16
N GLU A 92 -2.79 9.78 -16.42
CA GLU A 92 -2.91 8.81 -17.52
C GLU A 92 -1.57 8.13 -17.84
N ALA A 93 -0.48 8.90 -17.89
CA ALA A 93 0.86 8.37 -18.12
C ALA A 93 1.31 7.42 -16.99
N GLU A 94 1.07 7.79 -15.73
CA GLU A 94 1.43 6.96 -14.57
C GLU A 94 0.66 5.62 -14.56
N VAL A 95 -0.63 5.62 -14.92
CA VAL A 95 -1.45 4.41 -14.93
C VAL A 95 -1.00 3.41 -15.99
N VAL A 96 -0.53 3.88 -17.15
CA VAL A 96 0.03 3.01 -18.20
C VAL A 96 1.30 2.31 -17.68
N ARG A 97 2.17 3.05 -16.99
CA ARG A 97 3.42 2.54 -16.40
C ARG A 97 3.15 1.48 -15.33
N ASP A 98 2.18 1.71 -14.46
CA ASP A 98 1.85 0.85 -13.33
C ASP A 98 1.11 -0.45 -13.72
N ARG A 99 0.48 -0.46 -14.90
CA ARG A 99 -0.41 -1.53 -15.36
C ARG A 99 0.33 -2.72 -15.95
N SER A 100 1.43 -2.49 -16.67
CA SER A 100 2.14 -3.52 -17.44
C SER A 100 2.70 -4.63 -16.54
N TRP A 101 3.35 -4.26 -15.43
CA TRP A 101 3.93 -5.21 -14.48
C TRP A 101 2.87 -6.07 -13.79
N LYS A 102 1.80 -5.43 -13.29
CA LYS A 102 0.70 -6.10 -12.57
C LYS A 102 -0.06 -7.07 -13.46
N ILE A 103 -0.26 -6.71 -14.74
CA ILE A 103 -0.91 -7.58 -15.72
C ILE A 103 0.00 -8.75 -16.12
N GLY A 104 1.31 -8.54 -16.28
CA GLY A 104 2.27 -9.61 -16.57
C GLY A 104 2.25 -10.69 -15.48
N LEU A 105 2.33 -10.28 -14.21
CA LEU A 105 2.27 -11.22 -13.08
C LEU A 105 0.95 -12.00 -13.02
N PHE A 106 -0.18 -11.34 -13.28
CA PHE A 106 -1.49 -12.00 -13.35
C PHE A 106 -1.52 -13.09 -14.43
N TRP A 107 -0.98 -12.83 -15.62
CA TRP A 107 -0.94 -13.82 -16.69
C TRP A 107 -0.05 -15.01 -16.36
N ILE A 108 1.08 -14.79 -15.71
CA ILE A 108 1.97 -15.88 -15.27
C ILE A 108 1.26 -16.77 -14.25
N ILE A 109 0.66 -16.19 -13.21
CA ILE A 109 -0.07 -16.96 -12.19
C ILE A 109 -1.24 -17.70 -12.81
N SER A 110 -2.03 -17.02 -13.66
CA SER A 110 -3.19 -17.63 -14.31
C SER A 110 -2.80 -18.76 -15.25
N GLY A 111 -1.71 -18.60 -16.00
CA GLY A 111 -1.19 -19.65 -16.89
C GLY A 111 -0.80 -20.91 -16.13
N TRP A 112 -0.04 -20.78 -15.04
CA TRP A 112 0.36 -21.92 -14.22
C TRP A 112 -0.82 -22.56 -13.47
N SER A 113 -1.70 -21.74 -12.89
CA SER A 113 -2.91 -22.24 -12.22
C SER A 113 -3.81 -23.01 -13.18
N LEU A 114 -3.97 -22.54 -14.42
CA LEU A 114 -4.77 -23.23 -15.42
C LEU A 114 -4.08 -24.51 -15.93
N PHE A 115 -2.77 -24.45 -16.17
CA PHE A 115 -1.98 -25.61 -16.58
C PHE A 115 -2.11 -26.77 -15.57
N PHE A 116 -1.85 -26.51 -14.29
CA PHE A 116 -2.00 -27.54 -13.26
C PHE A 116 -3.46 -27.92 -13.05
N GLY A 117 -4.39 -26.97 -13.06
CA GLY A 117 -5.82 -27.25 -12.95
C GLY A 117 -6.30 -28.24 -14.02
N VAL A 118 -5.92 -28.04 -15.28
CA VAL A 118 -6.29 -28.93 -16.39
C VAL A 118 -5.53 -30.25 -16.32
N LEU A 119 -4.24 -30.23 -15.98
CA LEU A 119 -3.42 -31.44 -15.85
C LEU A 119 -4.06 -32.41 -14.84
N PHE A 120 -4.38 -31.94 -13.64
CA PHE A 120 -5.01 -32.76 -12.60
C PHE A 120 -6.39 -33.27 -13.03
N LEU A 121 -7.14 -32.49 -13.81
CA LEU A 121 -8.44 -32.89 -14.34
C LEU A 121 -8.35 -34.06 -15.35
N ILE A 122 -7.23 -34.20 -16.05
CA ILE A 122 -6.97 -35.32 -16.98
C ILE A 122 -6.56 -36.60 -16.22
N PHE A 123 -5.71 -36.48 -15.20
CA PHE A 123 -5.18 -37.64 -14.46
C PHE A 123 -6.16 -38.23 -13.45
N ASP A 124 -6.91 -37.40 -12.72
CA ASP A 124 -7.96 -37.84 -11.81
C ASP A 124 -9.18 -36.93 -11.96
N ARG A 125 -10.24 -37.46 -12.55
CA ARG A 125 -11.42 -36.66 -12.88
C ARG A 125 -12.17 -36.15 -11.64
N LYS A 126 -12.15 -36.89 -10.51
CA LYS A 126 -12.87 -36.52 -9.29
C LYS A 126 -12.06 -35.52 -8.46
N ALA A 127 -10.81 -35.86 -8.15
CA ALA A 127 -9.94 -34.96 -7.39
C ALA A 127 -9.56 -33.72 -8.23
N GLY A 128 -9.30 -33.92 -9.52
CA GLY A 128 -8.91 -32.86 -10.45
C GLY A 128 -10.01 -31.84 -10.71
N PHE A 129 -11.30 -32.23 -10.67
CA PHE A 129 -12.38 -31.25 -10.73
C PHE A 129 -12.36 -30.27 -9.55
N ALA A 130 -12.16 -30.78 -8.34
CA ALA A 130 -12.04 -29.93 -7.15
C ALA A 130 -10.83 -28.99 -7.24
N VAL A 131 -9.66 -29.52 -7.64
CA VAL A 131 -8.43 -28.73 -7.82
C VAL A 131 -8.63 -27.64 -8.88
N PHE A 132 -9.24 -27.97 -10.02
CA PHE A 132 -9.53 -27.01 -11.08
C PHE A 132 -10.42 -25.86 -10.59
N LEU A 133 -11.45 -26.16 -9.80
CA LEU A 133 -12.37 -25.17 -9.26
C LEU A 133 -11.66 -24.24 -8.25
N VAL A 134 -10.78 -24.80 -7.42
CA VAL A 134 -9.92 -24.01 -6.51
C VAL A 134 -8.97 -23.10 -7.30
N MET A 135 -8.36 -23.60 -8.38
CA MET A 135 -7.47 -22.80 -9.23
C MET A 135 -8.21 -21.66 -9.93
N LEU A 136 -9.43 -21.90 -10.42
CA LEU A 136 -10.29 -20.83 -10.95
C LEU A 136 -10.64 -19.80 -9.88
N GLY A 137 -10.97 -20.23 -8.66
CA GLY A 137 -11.23 -19.35 -7.53
C GLY A 137 -10.01 -18.46 -7.20
N LEU A 138 -8.82 -19.05 -7.21
CA LEU A 138 -7.56 -18.33 -7.01
C LEU A 138 -7.33 -17.29 -8.12
N ILE A 139 -7.53 -17.66 -9.40
CA ILE A 139 -7.41 -16.73 -10.53
C ILE A 139 -8.38 -15.57 -10.38
N ALA A 140 -9.64 -15.84 -10.04
CA ALA A 140 -10.65 -14.81 -9.82
C ALA A 140 -10.25 -13.86 -8.67
N LEU A 141 -9.75 -14.41 -7.56
CA LEU A 141 -9.28 -13.63 -6.41
C LEU A 141 -8.07 -12.74 -6.77
N VAL A 142 -7.06 -13.30 -7.45
CA VAL A 142 -5.88 -12.55 -7.88
C VAL A 142 -6.26 -11.49 -8.91
N GLY A 143 -7.13 -11.81 -9.86
CA GLY A 143 -7.65 -10.86 -10.85
C GLY A 143 -8.41 -9.71 -10.20
N ALA A 144 -9.27 -10.00 -9.22
CA ALA A 144 -9.99 -8.97 -8.47
C ALA A 144 -9.04 -8.06 -7.68
N THR A 145 -8.05 -8.62 -7.00
CA THR A 145 -7.05 -7.82 -6.24
C THR A 145 -6.17 -6.96 -7.16
N ALA A 146 -5.73 -7.49 -8.30
CA ALA A 146 -4.99 -6.73 -9.31
C ALA A 146 -5.84 -5.58 -9.88
N ALA A 147 -7.10 -5.86 -10.24
CA ALA A 147 -8.03 -4.86 -10.75
C ALA A 147 -8.31 -3.76 -9.72
N LEU A 148 -8.58 -4.11 -8.47
CA LEU A 148 -8.79 -3.15 -7.38
C LEU A 148 -7.54 -2.29 -7.12
N SER A 149 -6.35 -2.90 -7.16
CA SER A 149 -5.06 -2.23 -6.97
C SER A 149 -4.77 -1.18 -8.06
N ILE A 150 -5.31 -1.35 -9.27
CA ILE A 150 -5.19 -0.38 -10.36
C ILE A 150 -6.33 0.65 -10.31
N TRP A 151 -7.57 0.18 -10.10
CA TRP A 151 -8.77 1.01 -10.19
C TRP A 151 -8.89 2.01 -9.04
N LEU A 152 -8.54 1.62 -7.80
CA LEU A 152 -8.66 2.51 -6.64
C LEU A 152 -7.73 3.75 -6.75
N PRO A 153 -6.42 3.60 -7.05
CA PRO A 153 -5.55 4.74 -7.31
C PRO A 153 -6.01 5.57 -8.51
N TYR A 154 -6.41 4.94 -9.62
CA TYR A 154 -6.89 5.64 -10.81
C TYR A 154 -8.11 6.53 -10.50
N ARG A 155 -9.11 5.96 -9.82
CA ARG A 155 -10.34 6.68 -9.44
C ARG A 155 -10.05 7.83 -8.48
N ARG A 156 -9.13 7.64 -7.52
CA ARG A 156 -8.71 8.70 -6.60
C ARG A 156 -7.98 9.80 -7.37
N ASN A 157 -7.04 9.43 -8.23
CA ASN A 157 -6.21 10.40 -8.95
C ASN A 157 -7.06 11.27 -9.88
N ARG A 158 -8.07 10.71 -10.55
CA ARG A 158 -8.99 11.46 -11.41
C ARG A 158 -9.98 12.37 -10.68
N ARG A 159 -10.30 12.09 -9.42
CA ARG A 159 -11.28 12.88 -8.64
C ARG A 159 -10.65 13.97 -7.80
N GLY A 160 -9.35 13.90 -7.58
CA GLY A 160 -8.64 14.88 -6.77
C GLY A 160 -8.16 16.08 -7.59
N SER A 161 -7.96 17.20 -6.89
CA SER A 161 -7.57 18.49 -7.48
C SER A 161 -6.08 18.58 -7.86
N GLY A 162 -5.31 17.51 -7.73
CA GLY A 162 -3.86 17.53 -7.90
C GLY A 162 -3.19 18.44 -6.87
N GLU A 163 -2.92 17.92 -5.67
CA GLU A 163 -2.10 18.60 -4.66
C GLU A 163 -0.92 17.70 -4.28
N ALA A 164 0.28 18.26 -4.22
CA ALA A 164 1.48 17.62 -3.70
C ALA A 164 2.03 18.44 -2.52
N LEU A 165 2.19 17.78 -1.38
CA LEU A 165 2.83 18.34 -0.20
C LEU A 165 4.10 17.54 0.09
N ILE A 166 5.24 18.21 0.07
CA ILE A 166 6.55 17.59 0.26
C ILE A 166 7.05 17.95 1.66
N HIS A 167 7.39 16.93 2.44
CA HIS A 167 7.91 17.04 3.80
C HIS A 167 9.14 16.13 3.96
N PRO A 168 10.08 16.43 4.89
CA PRO A 168 11.31 15.64 5.06
C PRO A 168 11.09 14.16 5.41
N GLU A 169 9.91 13.80 5.93
CA GLU A 169 9.53 12.43 6.28
C GLU A 169 8.52 11.79 5.31
N GLY A 170 8.13 12.49 4.25
CA GLY A 170 7.18 11.93 3.32
C GLY A 170 6.56 12.92 2.35
N VAL A 171 5.93 12.37 1.32
CA VAL A 171 5.16 13.10 0.33
C VAL A 171 3.69 12.72 0.46
N PHE A 172 2.83 13.73 0.48
CA PHE A 172 1.40 13.56 0.32
C PHE A 172 1.00 13.99 -1.09
N LEU A 173 0.71 13.02 -1.96
CA LEU A 173 0.33 13.23 -3.35
C LEU A 173 -1.12 12.80 -3.56
N ASN A 174 -1.97 13.75 -3.88
CA ASN A 174 -3.37 13.53 -4.25
C ASN A 174 -4.14 12.52 -3.37
N GLY A 175 -4.11 12.73 -2.05
CA GLY A 175 -4.79 11.85 -1.11
C GLY A 175 -4.01 10.58 -0.74
N ALA A 176 -2.80 10.40 -1.26
CA ALA A 176 -1.89 9.30 -0.94
C ALA A 176 -0.76 9.78 -0.04
N LEU A 177 -0.51 9.08 1.07
CA LEU A 177 0.66 9.33 1.90
C LEU A 177 1.77 8.32 1.55
N HIS A 178 2.89 8.84 1.10
CA HIS A 178 4.16 8.14 0.92
C HIS A 178 5.10 8.61 2.03
N ALA A 179 5.08 7.91 3.16
CA ALA A 179 5.91 8.25 4.32
C ALA A 179 7.13 7.34 4.41
N TRP A 180 8.28 7.93 4.66
CA TRP A 180 9.53 7.28 5.04
C TRP A 180 9.87 7.67 6.50
N GLY A 181 10.76 6.91 7.16
CA GLY A 181 11.00 7.04 8.60
C GLY A 181 9.93 6.40 9.50
N VAL A 182 8.96 5.69 8.91
CA VAL A 182 7.94 4.92 9.64
C VAL A 182 8.04 3.44 9.29
N GLY A 183 8.09 2.57 10.31
CA GLY A 183 8.07 1.12 10.10
C GLY A 183 9.32 0.58 9.39
N GLY A 184 10.48 1.21 9.59
CA GLY A 184 11.74 0.82 8.94
C GLY A 184 11.87 1.29 7.48
N ALA A 185 10.90 2.07 6.98
CA ALA A 185 11.01 2.69 5.67
C ALA A 185 12.10 3.76 5.66
N THR A 186 12.95 3.78 4.63
CA THR A 186 14.01 4.78 4.44
C THR A 186 13.86 5.42 3.08
N LEU A 187 14.13 6.72 3.01
CA LEU A 187 14.32 7.37 1.73
C LEU A 187 15.71 6.98 1.22
N ASP A 188 15.76 6.43 0.01
CA ASP A 188 17.00 5.92 -0.57
C ASP A 188 17.58 6.95 -1.54
N GLU A 189 16.73 7.56 -2.37
CA GLU A 189 17.17 8.49 -3.41
C GLU A 189 16.10 9.50 -3.80
N VAL A 190 16.53 10.69 -4.20
CA VAL A 190 15.68 11.72 -4.82
C VAL A 190 16.32 12.17 -6.13
N LEU A 191 15.60 11.94 -7.24
CA LEU A 191 16.06 12.25 -8.60
C LEU A 191 15.12 13.23 -9.29
N LEU A 192 15.71 14.13 -10.08
CA LEU A 192 14.97 15.07 -10.92
C LEU A 192 15.11 14.64 -12.38
N HIS A 193 14.01 14.15 -12.96
CA HIS A 193 13.94 13.73 -14.35
C HIS A 193 13.39 14.88 -15.21
N ARG A 194 13.98 15.10 -16.39
CA ARG A 194 13.59 16.17 -17.33
C ARG A 194 13.02 15.66 -18.66
N GLU A 195 13.05 14.35 -18.91
CA GLU A 195 12.81 13.76 -20.23
C GLU A 195 11.33 13.77 -20.67
N GLU A 196 10.37 13.55 -19.77
CA GLU A 196 8.92 13.51 -20.06
C GLU A 196 8.15 14.66 -19.36
N GLY A 197 8.86 15.76 -19.11
CA GLY A 197 8.44 16.81 -18.17
C GLY A 197 9.28 16.79 -16.89
N LEU A 198 9.23 17.86 -16.12
CA LEU A 198 10.01 17.98 -14.90
C LEU A 198 9.35 17.15 -13.79
N ILE A 199 9.96 16.03 -13.41
CA ILE A 199 9.41 15.08 -12.44
C ILE A 199 10.42 14.85 -11.32
N LEU A 200 9.96 15.01 -10.08
CA LEU A 200 10.72 14.70 -8.88
C LEU A 200 10.36 13.29 -8.40
N SER A 201 11.31 12.36 -8.51
CA SER A 201 11.14 10.96 -8.14
C SER A 201 11.75 10.70 -6.77
N PHE A 202 10.92 10.29 -5.81
CA PHE A 202 11.37 9.86 -4.47
C PHE A 202 11.34 8.34 -4.39
N SER A 203 12.52 7.73 -4.35
CA SER A 203 12.69 6.30 -4.16
C SER A 203 12.91 6.00 -2.68
N TYR A 204 12.03 5.19 -2.11
CA TYR A 204 12.12 4.78 -0.70
C TYR A 204 11.89 3.27 -0.58
N SER A 205 12.59 2.64 0.36
CA SER A 205 12.49 1.22 0.60
C SER A 205 11.90 0.90 1.96
N PHE A 206 11.35 -0.29 2.12
CA PHE A 206 10.81 -0.78 3.39
C PHE A 206 11.15 -2.27 3.60
N PRO A 207 11.20 -2.75 4.86
CA PRO A 207 11.52 -4.14 5.15
C PRO A 207 10.49 -5.08 4.53
N ALA A 208 10.97 -6.11 3.85
CA ALA A 208 10.20 -7.18 3.22
C ALA A 208 10.86 -8.55 3.52
N LYS A 209 10.14 -9.64 3.26
CA LYS A 209 10.60 -11.01 3.60
C LYS A 209 11.95 -11.38 2.96
N GLY A 210 12.26 -10.84 1.77
CA GLY A 210 13.49 -11.12 1.03
C GLY A 210 14.56 -10.02 1.11
N GLY A 211 14.41 -9.04 2.01
CA GLY A 211 15.31 -7.89 2.10
C GLY A 211 14.52 -6.58 2.18
N ARG A 212 14.85 -5.61 1.33
CA ARG A 212 14.11 -4.36 1.22
C ARG A 212 13.37 -4.32 -0.10
N ASP A 213 12.11 -3.93 -0.06
CA ASP A 213 11.31 -3.66 -1.26
C ASP A 213 11.28 -2.15 -1.49
N SER A 214 11.49 -1.72 -2.73
CA SER A 214 11.60 -0.30 -3.10
C SER A 214 10.33 0.18 -3.80
N ARG A 215 10.00 1.44 -3.56
CA ARG A 215 8.90 2.14 -4.23
C ARG A 215 9.37 3.53 -4.63
N THR A 216 8.99 3.92 -5.83
CA THR A 216 9.23 5.27 -6.33
C THR A 216 7.90 5.99 -6.42
N VAL A 217 7.82 7.20 -5.87
CA VAL A 217 6.72 8.13 -6.11
C VAL A 217 7.21 9.26 -7.00
N ASN A 218 6.55 9.42 -8.13
CA ASN A 218 6.83 10.48 -9.09
C ASN A 218 5.92 11.67 -8.76
N VAL A 219 6.51 12.84 -8.56
CA VAL A 219 5.79 14.09 -8.28
C VAL A 219 6.08 15.04 -9.44
N PRO A 220 5.10 15.40 -10.28
CA PRO A 220 5.34 16.38 -11.33
C PRO A 220 5.67 17.73 -10.71
N VAL A 221 6.62 18.46 -11.27
CA VAL A 221 6.93 19.83 -10.84
C VAL A 221 6.08 20.77 -11.67
N PRO A 222 5.23 21.61 -11.05
CA PRO A 222 4.41 22.56 -11.81
C PRO A 222 5.29 23.65 -12.44
N LEU A 223 4.81 24.23 -13.54
CA LEU A 223 5.49 25.32 -14.25
C LEU A 223 5.80 26.49 -13.31
N GLY A 224 7.03 27.01 -13.38
CA GLY A 224 7.47 28.13 -12.54
C GLY A 224 7.89 27.76 -11.11
N LYS A 225 7.92 26.45 -10.78
CA LYS A 225 8.42 25.93 -9.49
C LYS A 225 9.72 25.14 -9.62
N GLU A 226 10.44 25.30 -10.72
CA GLU A 226 11.68 24.58 -11.00
C GLU A 226 12.75 24.86 -9.93
N GLU A 227 12.93 26.13 -9.55
CA GLU A 227 13.88 26.51 -8.49
C GLU A 227 13.50 25.93 -7.11
N GLU A 228 12.20 25.78 -6.83
CA GLU A 228 11.71 25.17 -5.60
C GLU A 228 11.97 23.66 -5.60
N ALA A 229 11.81 22.99 -6.74
CA ALA A 229 12.18 21.59 -6.90
C ALA A 229 13.69 21.38 -6.69
N ASP A 230 14.54 22.25 -7.23
CA ASP A 230 15.99 22.17 -7.01
C ASP A 230 16.37 22.38 -5.53
N ARG A 231 15.66 23.25 -4.80
CA ARG A 231 15.84 23.39 -3.33
C ARG A 231 15.44 22.11 -2.59
N VAL A 232 14.35 21.46 -2.99
CA VAL A 232 13.92 20.19 -2.38
C VAL A 232 14.98 19.10 -2.61
N VAL A 233 15.52 18.98 -3.82
CA VAL A 233 16.59 18.01 -4.14
C VAL A 233 17.82 18.25 -3.26
N ARG A 234 18.28 19.50 -3.16
CA ARG A 234 19.44 19.86 -2.33
C ARG A 234 19.23 19.52 -0.85
N HIS A 235 18.05 19.82 -0.31
CA HIS A 235 17.70 19.47 1.06
C HIS A 235 17.87 17.96 1.35
N PHE A 236 17.43 17.10 0.43
CA PHE A 236 17.58 15.64 0.59
C PHE A 236 18.99 15.12 0.33
N ARG A 237 19.82 15.87 -0.41
CA ARG A 237 21.25 15.57 -0.60
C ARG A 237 22.13 16.06 0.56
N GLY A 238 21.61 16.91 1.43
CA GLY A 238 22.35 17.51 2.54
C GLY A 238 23.19 18.73 2.13
N GLU A 239 22.83 19.38 1.01
CA GLU A 239 23.40 20.63 0.51
C GLU A 239 22.55 21.84 0.90
#